data_AF-A0A957L7A8-F1
#
_entry.id   AF-A0A957L7A8-F1
#
_cell.length_a   1.000
_cell.length_b   1.000
_cell.length_c   1.000
_cell.angle_alpha   90.00
_cell.angle_beta   90.00
_cell.angle_gamma   90.00
#
_symmetry.space_group_name_H-M   'P 1'
#
loop_
_entity.id
_entity.type
_entity.pdbx_description
1 polymer ?
#
loop_
_entity_poly.entity_id
_entity_poly.type
_entity_poly.pdbx_seq_one_letter_code
_entity_poly.pdbx_strand_id
1 'polypeptide(L)' 'EILRGEMSRVGAMQHGSIADTLFSLDNPQLDFVSIAQGLGVEGSRATTAEAFNDQFAAALAKRGPHLIEVLV' A
#
# COMPACT_ATOMS: atom_id res chain seq x y z
N GLU A 1 -4.73 -11.56 0.41
CA GLU A 1 -5.23 -12.47 -0.64
C GLU A 1 -6.34 -13.41 -0.14
N ILE A 2 -7.48 -12.90 0.32
CA ILE A 2 -8.59 -13.79 0.72
C ILE A 2 -9.39 -14.22 -0.53
N LEU A 3 -9.69 -13.28 -1.42
CA LEU A 3 -10.49 -13.50 -2.62
C LEU A 3 -9.86 -14.47 -3.64
N ARG A 4 -8.55 -14.37 -3.93
CA ARG A 4 -7.87 -15.33 -4.84
C ARG A 4 -7.89 -16.76 -4.28
N GLY A 5 -7.71 -16.91 -2.97
CA GLY A 5 -7.82 -18.20 -2.29
C GLY A 5 -9.23 -18.77 -2.32
N GLU A 6 -10.26 -17.93 -2.20
CA GLU A 6 -11.66 -18.36 -2.37
C GLU A 6 -11.98 -18.75 -3.81
N MET A 7 -11.46 -18.01 -4.79
CA MET A 7 -11.66 -18.29 -6.22
C MET A 7 -11.07 -19.64 -6.65
N SER A 8 -9.88 -19.98 -6.13
CA SER A 8 -9.25 -21.29 -6.34
C SER A 8 -10.09 -22.42 -5.73
N ARG A 9 -10.65 -22.23 -4.53
CA ARG A 9 -11.48 -23.24 -3.85
C ARG A 9 -12.77 -23.57 -4.59
N VAL A 10 -13.35 -22.62 -5.31
CA VAL A 10 -14.59 -22.82 -6.07
C VAL A 10 -14.36 -23.28 -7.51
N GLY A 11 -13.10 -23.55 -7.92
CA GLY A 11 -12.77 -24.02 -9.26
C GLY A 11 -12.90 -22.98 -10.37
N ALA A 12 -13.05 -21.70 -10.00
CA ALA A 12 -13.27 -20.58 -10.93
C ALA A 12 -11.96 -20.00 -11.51
N MET A 13 -10.91 -20.81 -11.64
CA MET A 13 -9.57 -20.39 -12.08
C MET A 13 -9.50 -19.95 -13.56
N GLN A 14 -10.59 -20.10 -14.33
CA GLN A 14 -10.66 -19.75 -15.76
C GLN A 14 -11.13 -18.31 -16.03
N HIS A 15 -11.06 -17.40 -15.06
CA HIS A 15 -11.34 -16.01 -15.34
C HIS A 15 -10.09 -15.34 -15.92
N GLY A 16 -10.14 -15.02 -17.21
CA GLY A 16 -9.07 -14.33 -17.94
C GLY A 16 -8.74 -12.94 -17.39
N SER A 17 -7.82 -12.24 -18.07
CA SER A 17 -7.15 -10.98 -17.65
C SER A 17 -8.01 -9.90 -16.98
N ILE A 18 -9.32 -9.86 -17.23
CA ILE A 18 -10.29 -8.95 -16.60
C ILE A 18 -10.44 -9.25 -15.09
N ALA A 19 -10.54 -10.51 -14.69
CA ALA A 19 -10.65 -10.84 -13.27
C ALA A 19 -9.38 -10.50 -12.50
N ASP A 20 -8.21 -10.74 -13.09
CA ASP A 20 -6.93 -10.33 -12.49
C ASP A 20 -6.85 -8.81 -12.25
N THR A 21 -7.49 -8.03 -13.12
CA THR A 21 -7.59 -6.56 -12.95
C THR A 21 -8.54 -6.22 -11.80
N LEU A 22 -9.67 -6.91 -11.67
CA LEU A 22 -10.63 -6.69 -10.57
C LEU A 22 -10.07 -7.08 -9.19
N PHE A 23 -9.14 -8.04 -9.13
CA PHE A 23 -8.48 -8.46 -7.88
C PHE A 23 -7.11 -7.80 -7.65
N SER A 24 -6.72 -6.91 -8.54
CA SER A 24 -5.50 -6.14 -8.39
C SER A 24 -5.74 -4.84 -7.64
N LEU A 25 -4.74 -4.46 -6.84
CA LEU A 25 -4.65 -3.15 -6.20
C LEU A 25 -3.52 -2.31 -6.80
N ASP A 26 -2.90 -2.79 -7.88
CA ASP A 26 -1.75 -2.16 -8.53
C ASP A 26 -2.16 -1.17 -9.64
N ASN A 27 -3.41 -1.20 -10.09
CA ASN A 27 -3.91 -0.35 -11.16
C ASN A 27 -5.32 0.22 -10.88
N PRO A 28 -5.45 1.54 -10.61
CA PRO A 28 -4.37 2.50 -10.45
C PRO A 28 -3.55 2.23 -9.17
N GLN A 29 -2.27 2.62 -9.17
CA GLN A 29 -1.48 2.57 -7.94
C GLN A 29 -2.11 3.45 -6.86
N LEU A 30 -2.20 2.90 -5.65
CA LEU A 30 -2.72 3.63 -4.50
C LEU A 30 -1.71 4.67 -4.04
N ASP A 31 -2.19 5.90 -3.81
CA ASP A 31 -1.43 6.93 -3.12
C ASP A 31 -1.68 6.82 -1.60
N PHE A 32 -0.84 6.05 -0.92
CA PHE A 32 -0.95 5.84 0.52
C PHE A 32 -0.70 7.10 1.33
N VAL A 33 0.10 8.04 0.83
CA VAL A 33 0.33 9.32 1.50
C VAL A 33 -0.95 10.13 1.54
N SER A 34 -1.65 10.26 0.41
CA SER A 34 -2.94 10.96 0.34
C SER A 34 -4.00 10.29 1.23
N ILE A 35 -4.04 8.96 1.28
CA ILE A 35 -4.95 8.22 2.17
C ILE A 35 -4.65 8.51 3.64
N ALA A 36 -3.38 8.48 4.06
CA ALA A 36 -2.98 8.78 5.43
C ALA A 36 -3.42 10.19 5.86
N GLN A 37 -3.21 11.18 4.99
CA GLN A 37 -3.60 12.56 5.24
C GLN A 37 -5.12 12.70 5.40
N GLY A 38 -5.91 12.01 4.57
CA GLY A 38 -7.37 11.95 4.70
C GLY A 38 -7.86 11.35 6.02
N LEU A 39 -7.03 10.52 6.67
CA LEU A 39 -7.29 9.93 7.98
C LEU A 39 -6.67 10.73 9.14
N GLY A 40 -6.12 11.92 8.87
CA GLY A 40 -5.48 12.77 9.88
C GLY A 40 -4.11 12.28 10.36
N VAL A 41 -3.46 11.40 9.58
CA VAL A 41 -2.13 10.86 9.84
C VAL A 41 -1.11 11.57 8.95
N GLU A 42 0.03 11.98 9.50
CA GLU A 42 1.12 12.55 8.69
C GLU A 42 1.70 11.46 7.77
N GLY A 43 1.66 11.69 6.45
CA GLY A 43 2.15 10.76 5.44
C GLY A 43 3.38 11.30 4.71
N SER A 44 4.36 10.44 4.46
CA SER A 44 5.56 10.74 3.67
C SER A 44 5.95 9.55 2.78
N ARG A 45 6.79 9.79 1.76
CA ARG A 45 7.25 8.77 0.81
C ARG A 45 8.77 8.75 0.76
N ALA A 46 9.35 7.55 0.83
CA ALA A 46 10.78 7.30 0.67
C ALA A 46 11.02 6.48 -0.60
N THR A 47 11.91 6.98 -1.46
CA THR A 47 12.35 6.28 -2.69
C THR A 47 13.77 5.70 -2.57
N THR A 48 14.45 5.96 -1.45
CA THR A 48 15.76 5.39 -1.14
C THR A 48 15.81 4.99 0.34
N ALA A 49 16.78 4.14 0.68
CA ALA A 49 16.99 3.70 2.07
C ALA A 49 17.42 4.87 2.98
N GLU A 50 18.22 5.80 2.45
CA GLU A 50 18.65 7.01 3.17
C GLU A 50 17.45 7.91 3.49
N ALA A 51 16.59 8.16 2.50
CA ALA A 51 15.38 8.95 2.69
C ALA A 51 14.44 8.30 3.71
N PHE A 52 14.34 6.96 3.70
CA PHE A 52 13.57 6.24 4.71
C PHE A 52 14.15 6.43 6.12
N ASN A 53 15.47 6.29 6.28
CA ASN A 53 16.11 6.44 7.59
C ASN A 53 15.89 7.85 8.18
N ASP A 54 16.01 8.88 7.34
CA ASP A 54 15.79 10.28 7.76
C ASP A 54 14.32 10.50 8.18
N GLN A 55 13.36 10.04 7.37
CA GLN A 55 11.93 10.16 7.66
C GLN A 55 11.52 9.38 8.90
N PHE A 56 12.08 8.17 9.06
CA PHE A 56 11.81 7.31 10.22
C PHE A 56 12.33 7.93 11.52
N ALA A 57 13.55 8.47 11.51
CA ALA A 57 14.10 9.19 12.66
C ALA A 57 13.25 10.42 13.02
N ALA A 58 12.79 11.18 12.01
CA ALA A 58 11.92 12.33 12.22
C ALA A 58 10.54 11.95 12.79
N ALA A 59 9.96 10.84 12.31
CA ALA A 59 8.68 10.33 12.80
C ALA A 59 8.76 9.91 14.28
N LEU A 60 9.83 9.20 14.67
CA LEU A 60 10.05 8.78 16.06
C LEU A 60 10.22 9.94 17.05
N ALA A 61 10.71 11.08 16.58
CA ALA A 61 10.87 12.28 17.41
C ALA A 61 9.55 13.05 17.64
N LYS A 62 8.50 12.74 16.87
CA LYS A 62 7.18 13.37 16.98
C LYS A 62 6.22 12.46 17.73
N ARG A 63 5.21 13.05 18.38
CA ARG A 63 4.09 12.31 18.95
C ARG A 63 2.98 12.13 17.91
N GLY A 64 2.42 10.92 17.88
CA GLY A 64 1.29 10.59 17.01
C GLY A 64 1.64 9.53 15.97
N PRO A 65 0.64 9.09 15.21
CA PRO A 65 0.85 8.17 14.10
C PRO A 65 1.50 8.87 12.91
N HIS A 66 2.41 8.17 12.25
CA HIS A 66 3.03 8.57 10.97
C HIS A 66 2.98 7.40 10.00
N LEU A 67 2.68 7.69 8.74
CA LEU A 67 2.79 6.75 7.63
C LEU A 67 4.02 7.12 6.78
N ILE A 68 4.86 6.12 6.49
CA ILE A 68 5.97 6.24 5.55
C ILE A 68 5.76 5.18 4.47
N GLU A 69 5.50 5.61 3.24
CA GLU A 69 5.41 4.74 2.07
C GLU A 69 6.80 4.53 1.48
N VAL A 70 7.25 3.28 1.42
CA VAL A 70 8.56 2.93 0.87
C VAL A 70 8.38 2.33 -0.52
N LEU A 71 9.00 2.95 -1.53
CA LEU A 71 9.05 2.41 -2.89
C LEU A 71 10.30 1.53 -3.03
N VAL A 72 10.11 0.33 -3.57
CA VAL A 72 11.15 -0.69 -3.82
C VAL A 72 11.30 -0.99 -5.30
#